data_AF-A0A1E4RV74-F1
#
_entry.id   AF-A0A1E4RV74-F1
#
_cell.length_a   1.000
_cell.length_b   1.000
_cell.length_c   1.000
_cell.angle_alpha   90.00
_cell.angle_beta   90.00
_cell.angle_gamma   90.00
#
_symmetry.space_group_name_H-M   'P 1'
#
loop_
_entity.id
_entity.type
_entity.pdbx_description
1 polymer ?
#
loop_
_entity_poly.entity_id
_entity_poly.type
_entity_poly.pdbx_seq_one_letter_code
_entity_poly.pdbx_strand_id
1 'polypeptide(L)'
;MIGTFTADYYIVRKQKLKLTDLYSADPNSIYWFWYGFNWRAFVSWICGFVPGIIGFPSVNPNLTNVPKPAIKMFEISFIIGYPISFIIHVLINRVFPPVGLGEIDEYDFYHTFTREEALKLHVVPHDSVTSDVTEDDKKSCGDVHVSRVDSSTAKSKYKLSKLFV
;
A
#
# COMPACT_ATOMS: atom_id res chain seq x y z
N MET A 1 -7.62 -6.02 11.70
CA MET A 1 -6.59 -5.87 10.64
C MET A 1 -7.23 -5.63 9.28
N ILE A 2 -8.06 -6.55 8.77
CA ILE A 2 -8.66 -6.44 7.43
C ILE A 2 -9.39 -5.10 7.23
N GLY A 3 -10.23 -4.69 8.19
CA GLY A 3 -10.95 -3.40 8.10
C GLY A 3 -10.02 -2.19 7.99
N THR A 4 -8.85 -2.21 8.64
CA THR A 4 -7.83 -1.15 8.54
C THR A 4 -7.25 -1.07 7.14
N PHE A 5 -6.88 -2.22 6.55
CA PHE A 5 -6.32 -2.28 5.19
C PHE A 5 -7.33 -1.85 4.13
N THR A 6 -8.57 -2.35 4.22
CA THR A 6 -9.63 -1.96 3.29
C THR A 6 -9.93 -0.46 3.38
N ALA A 7 -10.01 0.09 4.59
CA ALA A 7 -10.22 1.52 4.80
C ALA A 7 -9.07 2.37 4.24
N ASP A 8 -7.81 1.99 4.51
CA ASP A 8 -6.65 2.73 4.06
C ASP A 8 -6.58 2.77 2.53
N TYR A 9 -6.74 1.62 1.87
CA TYR A 9 -6.62 1.53 0.42
C TYR A 9 -7.79 2.20 -0.32
N TYR A 10 -9.04 1.86 0.01
CA TYR A 10 -10.19 2.31 -0.76
C TYR A 10 -10.67 3.72 -0.39
N ILE A 11 -10.65 4.08 0.90
CA ILE A 11 -11.24 5.34 1.37
C ILE A 11 -10.17 6.41 1.56
N VAL A 12 -9.11 6.11 2.31
CA VAL A 12 -8.08 7.11 2.66
C VAL A 12 -7.24 7.44 1.43
N ARG A 13 -6.69 6.43 0.76
CA ARG A 13 -5.77 6.58 -0.38
C ARG A 13 -6.46 6.54 -1.74
N LYS A 14 -7.74 6.14 -1.80
CA LYS A 14 -8.54 6.07 -3.03
C LYS A 14 -7.84 5.29 -4.15
N GLN A 15 -7.21 4.17 -3.79
CA GLN A 15 -6.48 3.29 -4.72
C GLN A 15 -5.25 3.96 -5.39
N LYS A 16 -4.72 5.04 -4.80
CA LYS A 16 -3.51 5.72 -5.27
C LYS A 16 -2.34 5.39 -4.34
N LEU A 17 -1.33 4.72 -4.87
CA LEU A 17 -0.12 4.35 -4.15
C LEU A 17 1.10 4.81 -4.95
N LYS A 18 2.05 5.42 -4.23
CA LYS A 18 3.40 5.70 -4.72
C LYS A 18 4.28 4.50 -4.39
N LEU A 19 4.75 3.77 -5.40
CA LEU A 19 5.54 2.55 -5.23
C LEU A 19 7.00 2.87 -4.88
N THR A 20 7.57 3.94 -5.43
CA THR A 20 8.97 4.31 -5.13
C THR A 20 9.20 4.51 -3.64
N ASP A 21 8.29 5.23 -2.99
CA ASP A 21 8.33 5.47 -1.54
C ASP A 21 8.00 4.20 -0.73
N LEU A 22 7.18 3.29 -1.28
CA LEU A 22 6.80 2.03 -0.63
C LEU A 22 7.99 1.06 -0.53
N TYR A 23 8.87 1.07 -1.53
CA TYR A 23 10.10 0.27 -1.58
C TYR A 23 11.35 1.04 -1.13
N SER A 24 11.18 2.23 -0.56
CA SER A 24 12.26 3.06 -0.02
C SER A 24 12.27 3.07 1.50
N ALA A 25 13.46 2.93 2.10
CA ALA A 25 13.68 3.08 3.54
C ALA A 25 14.19 4.49 3.92
N ASP A 26 14.07 5.46 3.01
CA ASP A 26 14.48 6.84 3.25
C ASP A 26 13.57 7.49 4.31
N PRO A 27 14.12 8.20 5.31
CA PRO A 27 13.35 8.99 6.27
C PRO A 27 12.38 10.00 5.63
N ASN A 28 12.62 10.40 4.39
CA ASN A 28 11.75 11.31 3.63
C ASN A 28 10.61 10.62 2.88
N SER A 29 10.52 9.28 2.91
CA SER A 29 9.42 8.52 2.28
C SER A 29 8.08 8.83 2.96
N ILE A 30 7.00 8.94 2.18
CA ILE A 30 5.65 9.16 2.70
C ILE A 30 5.16 8.03 3.63
N TYR A 31 5.77 6.83 3.54
CA TYR A 31 5.45 5.68 4.39
C TYR A 31 6.40 5.51 5.57
N TRP A 32 7.37 6.42 5.75
CA TRP A 32 8.25 6.38 6.91
C TRP A 32 7.51 6.75 8.21
N PHE A 33 6.47 7.58 8.16
CA PHE A 33 5.70 8.00 9.34
C PHE A 33 6.60 8.38 10.54
N TRP A 34 6.39 7.75 11.71
CA TRP A 34 7.21 7.94 12.90
C TRP A 34 8.26 6.82 12.99
N TYR A 35 9.39 6.96 12.28
CA TYR A 35 10.49 5.98 12.25
C TYR A 35 10.06 4.57 11.80
N GLY A 36 9.23 4.51 10.76
CA GLY A 36 8.60 3.29 10.23
C GLY A 36 7.27 2.94 10.89
N PHE A 37 6.82 3.67 11.91
CA PHE A 37 5.61 3.33 12.66
C PHE A 37 4.39 4.20 12.31
N ASN A 38 3.33 3.56 11.83
CA ASN A 38 2.02 4.18 11.63
C ASN A 38 1.11 3.94 12.84
N TRP A 39 1.15 4.87 13.80
CA TRP A 39 0.32 4.81 15.01
C TRP A 39 -1.18 4.81 14.73
N ARG A 40 -1.62 5.41 13.61
CA ARG A 40 -3.05 5.53 13.25
C ARG A 40 -3.63 4.17 12.90
N ALA A 41 -2.87 3.40 12.10
CA ALA A 41 -3.20 2.02 11.77
C ALA A 41 -3.20 1.13 13.02
N PHE A 42 -2.22 1.32 13.90
CA PHE A 42 -2.11 0.55 15.14
C PHE A 42 -3.30 0.79 16.08
N VAL A 43 -3.66 2.04 16.36
CA VAL A 43 -4.82 2.39 17.20
C VAL A 43 -6.11 1.82 16.62
N SER A 44 -6.31 1.95 15.30
CA SER A 44 -7.50 1.44 14.62
C SER A 44 -7.61 -0.09 14.74
N TRP A 45 -6.49 -0.80 14.62
CA TRP A 45 -6.45 -2.23 14.78
C TRP A 45 -6.78 -2.67 16.21
N ILE A 46 -6.20 -2.01 17.22
CA ILE A 46 -6.48 -2.30 18.63
C ILE A 46 -7.96 -2.12 18.94
N CYS A 47 -8.58 -1.03 18.49
CA CYS A 47 -10.01 -0.78 18.69
C CYS A 47 -10.90 -1.92 18.15
N GLY A 48 -10.60 -2.42 16.95
CA GLY A 48 -11.35 -3.55 16.39
C GLY A 48 -11.03 -4.91 17.01
N PHE A 49 -9.92 -5.01 17.74
CA PHE A 49 -9.53 -6.22 18.46
C PHE A 49 -10.20 -6.34 19.85
N VAL A 50 -10.62 -5.21 20.45
CA VAL A 50 -11.25 -5.16 21.78
C VAL A 50 -12.41 -6.16 21.95
N PRO A 51 -13.38 -6.31 21.02
CA PRO A 51 -14.47 -7.27 21.18
C PRO A 51 -14.00 -8.73 21.32
N GLY A 52 -12.88 -9.09 20.68
CA GLY A 52 -12.28 -10.41 20.81
C GLY A 52 -11.63 -10.64 22.17
N ILE A 53 -11.11 -9.60 22.81
CA ILE A 53 -10.50 -9.73 24.15
C ILE A 53 -11.55 -9.85 25.25
N ILE A 54 -12.70 -9.20 25.11
CA ILE A 54 -13.75 -9.19 26.15
C ILE A 54 -14.23 -10.60 26.51
N GLY A 55 -14.42 -11.47 25.52
CA GLY A 55 -14.85 -12.85 25.76
C GLY A 55 -13.73 -13.89 25.82
N PHE A 56 -12.48 -13.50 25.60
CA PHE A 56 -11.31 -14.42 25.61
C PHE A 56 -11.19 -15.29 26.87
N PRO A 57 -11.54 -14.83 28.09
CA PRO A 57 -11.52 -15.68 29.29
C PRO A 57 -12.37 -16.95 29.20
N SER A 58 -13.36 -17.01 28.29
CA SER A 58 -14.22 -18.19 28.11
C SER A 58 -13.48 -19.39 27.52
N VAL A 59 -12.28 -19.20 26.98
CA VAL A 59 -11.45 -20.28 26.42
C VAL A 59 -10.81 -21.12 27.54
N ASN A 60 -10.64 -20.56 28.74
CA ASN A 60 -10.08 -21.30 29.86
C ASN A 60 -11.17 -22.11 30.60
N PRO A 61 -11.09 -23.45 30.63
CA PRO A 61 -12.10 -24.29 31.29
C PRO A 61 -12.17 -24.05 32.81
N ASN A 62 -11.13 -23.48 33.42
CA ASN A 62 -11.11 -23.15 34.85
C ASN A 62 -11.86 -21.86 35.19
N LEU A 63 -12.23 -21.05 34.19
CA LEU A 63 -12.93 -19.77 34.37
C LEU A 63 -14.40 -19.91 33.99
N THR A 64 -15.24 -20.32 34.95
CA THR A 64 -16.66 -20.62 34.71
C THR A 64 -17.59 -19.40 34.85
N ASN A 65 -17.10 -18.29 35.42
CA ASN A 65 -17.88 -17.08 35.70
C ASN A 65 -17.83 -16.03 34.57
N VAL A 66 -17.80 -16.46 33.30
CA VAL A 66 -17.81 -15.51 32.17
C VAL A 66 -19.24 -15.18 31.77
N PRO A 67 -19.62 -13.89 31.66
CA PRO A 67 -20.94 -13.52 31.20
C PRO A 67 -21.25 -14.08 29.81
N LYS A 68 -22.42 -14.72 29.65
CA LYS A 68 -22.94 -15.18 28.34
C LYS A 68 -22.81 -14.14 27.20
N PRO A 69 -23.08 -12.83 27.40
CA PRO A 69 -22.90 -11.85 26.32
C PRO A 69 -21.44 -11.69 25.87
N ALA A 70 -20.47 -11.83 26.78
CA ALA A 70 -19.04 -11.73 26.44
C ALA A 70 -18.60 -12.90 25.54
N ILE A 71 -19.09 -14.11 25.83
CA ILE A 71 -18.85 -15.31 25.01
C ILE A 71 -19.38 -15.11 23.59
N LYS A 72 -20.63 -14.65 23.47
CA LYS A 72 -21.24 -14.36 22.16
C LYS A 72 -20.48 -13.30 21.38
N MET A 73 -20.00 -12.23 22.05
CA MET A 73 -19.18 -11.20 21.43
C MET A 73 -17.86 -11.76 20.89
N PHE A 74 -17.26 -12.74 21.58
CA PHE A 74 -16.05 -13.42 21.12
C PHE A 74 -16.32 -14.27 19.87
N GLU A 75 -17.41 -15.04 19.86
CA GLU A 75 -17.80 -15.88 18.71
C GLU A 75 -18.00 -15.06 17.42
N ILE A 76 -18.59 -13.87 17.53
CA ILE A 76 -18.84 -12.96 16.39
C ILE A 76 -17.80 -11.83 16.26
N SER A 77 -16.71 -11.91 17.03
CA SER A 77 -15.73 -10.82 17.16
C SER A 77 -15.11 -10.39 15.83
N PHE A 78 -14.94 -11.33 14.89
CA PHE A 78 -14.45 -11.02 13.56
C PHE A 78 -15.41 -10.11 12.76
N ILE A 79 -16.70 -10.42 12.79
CA ILE A 79 -17.74 -9.70 12.05
C ILE A 79 -17.94 -8.29 12.62
N ILE A 80 -17.88 -8.14 13.94
CA ILE A 80 -18.01 -6.83 14.61
C ILE A 80 -16.70 -6.04 14.56
N GLY A 81 -15.56 -6.71 14.67
CA GLY A 81 -14.24 -6.07 14.66
C GLY A 81 -13.87 -5.44 13.31
N TYR A 82 -14.36 -6.00 12.20
CA TYR A 82 -14.16 -5.44 10.85
C TYR A 82 -14.70 -4.00 10.70
N PRO A 83 -16.01 -3.72 10.89
CA PRO A 83 -16.57 -2.38 10.73
C PRO A 83 -16.02 -1.41 11.78
N ILE A 84 -15.73 -1.86 13.01
CA ILE A 84 -15.10 -1.02 14.03
C ILE A 84 -13.73 -0.55 13.56
N SER A 85 -12.85 -1.48 13.13
CA SER A 85 -11.52 -1.12 12.63
C SER A 85 -11.62 -0.16 11.44
N PHE A 86 -12.55 -0.44 10.51
CA PHE A 86 -12.75 0.35 9.29
C PHE A 86 -13.15 1.78 9.62
N ILE A 87 -14.20 1.97 10.42
CA ILE A 87 -14.72 3.30 10.77
C ILE A 87 -13.68 4.10 11.54
N ILE A 88 -13.05 3.50 12.56
CA ILE A 88 -12.02 4.17 13.35
C ILE A 88 -10.85 4.60 12.46
N HIS A 89 -10.41 3.75 11.54
CA HIS A 89 -9.32 4.10 10.64
C HIS A 89 -9.65 5.26 9.71
N VAL A 90 -10.87 5.27 9.15
CA VAL A 90 -11.34 6.40 8.32
C VAL A 90 -11.40 7.68 9.14
N LEU A 91 -11.95 7.63 10.36
CA LEU A 91 -12.07 8.82 11.22
C LEU A 91 -10.70 9.38 11.62
N ILE A 92 -9.77 8.53 12.08
CA ILE A 92 -8.43 8.96 12.50
C ILE A 92 -7.68 9.59 11.33
N ASN A 93 -7.69 8.97 10.14
CA ASN A 93 -7.01 9.53 8.97
C ASN A 93 -7.72 10.78 8.41
N ARG A 94 -9.01 10.97 8.69
CA ARG A 94 -9.73 12.20 8.30
C ARG A 94 -9.42 13.38 9.21
N VAL A 95 -9.18 13.14 10.50
CA VAL A 95 -8.76 14.18 11.45
C VAL A 95 -7.25 14.46 11.31
N PHE A 96 -6.44 13.42 11.12
CA PHE A 96 -4.99 13.49 10.99
C PHE A 96 -4.52 12.90 9.65
N PRO A 97 -4.66 13.65 8.54
CA PRO A 97 -4.28 13.15 7.22
C PRO A 97 -2.79 12.78 7.17
N PRO A 98 -2.44 11.61 6.61
CA PRO A 98 -1.04 11.31 6.31
C PRO A 98 -0.46 12.19 5.22
N VAL A 99 0.86 12.38 5.25
CA VAL A 99 1.60 13.13 4.24
C VAL A 99 1.55 12.40 2.89
N GLY A 100 1.60 13.15 1.79
CA GLY A 100 1.63 12.59 0.43
C GLY A 100 0.36 11.84 0.03
N LEU A 101 -0.81 12.22 0.56
CA LEU A 101 -2.07 11.57 0.23
C LEU A 101 -2.42 11.73 -1.25
N GLY A 102 -2.50 10.62 -1.98
CA GLY A 102 -2.87 10.61 -3.39
C GLY A 102 -1.71 10.89 -4.36
N GLU A 103 -0.47 10.98 -3.86
CA GLU A 103 0.71 10.94 -4.73
C GLU A 103 0.84 9.57 -5.40
N ILE A 104 1.18 9.59 -6.67
CA ILE A 104 1.50 8.42 -7.51
C ILE A 104 2.87 8.69 -8.13
N ASP A 105 3.61 7.65 -8.47
CA ASP A 105 4.86 7.80 -9.21
C ASP A 105 4.62 8.41 -10.59
N GLU A 106 5.51 9.31 -11.00
CA GLU A 106 5.47 9.90 -12.34
C GLU A 106 5.91 8.91 -13.42
N TYR A 107 6.83 8.00 -13.10
CA TYR A 107 7.38 7.02 -14.02
C TYR A 107 7.17 5.60 -13.49
N ASP A 108 6.78 4.67 -14.36
CA ASP A 108 6.61 3.27 -13.98
C ASP A 108 7.98 2.56 -13.87
N PHE A 109 8.65 2.78 -12.74
CA PHE A 109 9.95 2.17 -12.44
C PHE A 109 9.89 0.64 -12.32
N TYR A 110 8.73 0.08 -11.97
CA TYR A 110 8.59 -1.33 -11.59
C TYR A 110 7.87 -2.17 -12.64
N HIS A 111 7.50 -1.58 -13.78
CA HIS A 111 6.82 -2.26 -14.91
C HIS A 111 5.49 -2.85 -14.43
N THR A 112 4.78 -2.09 -13.59
CA THR A 112 3.55 -2.53 -12.94
C THR A 112 2.34 -2.41 -13.86
N PHE A 113 2.36 -1.46 -14.79
CA PHE A 113 1.24 -1.12 -15.64
C PHE A 113 1.53 -1.45 -17.10
N THR A 114 0.48 -1.89 -17.82
CA THR A 114 0.53 -1.89 -19.28
C THR A 114 0.59 -0.45 -19.80
N ARG A 115 1.07 -0.26 -21.04
CA ARG A 115 1.19 1.09 -21.64
C ARG A 115 -0.14 1.87 -21.60
N GLU A 116 -1.25 1.18 -21.88
CA GLU A 116 -2.59 1.78 -21.87
C GLU A 116 -3.03 2.19 -20.45
N GLU A 117 -2.76 1.34 -19.45
CA GLU A 117 -3.07 1.64 -18.05
C GLU A 117 -2.20 2.76 -17.49
N ALA A 118 -0.91 2.78 -17.80
CA ALA A 118 0.01 3.84 -17.41
C ALA A 118 -0.47 5.20 -17.94
N LEU A 119 -0.83 5.26 -19.23
CA LEU A 119 -1.39 6.47 -19.84
C LEU A 119 -2.71 6.90 -19.19
N LYS A 120 -3.59 5.95 -18.85
CA LYS A 120 -4.84 6.22 -18.14
C LYS A 120 -4.61 6.76 -16.72
N LEU A 121 -3.53 6.34 -16.07
CA LEU A 121 -3.14 6.78 -14.74
C LEU A 121 -2.22 8.02 -14.74
N HIS A 122 -1.92 8.57 -15.92
CA HIS A 122 -0.96 9.68 -16.12
C HIS A 122 0.46 9.36 -15.62
N VAL A 123 0.85 8.10 -15.69
CA VAL A 123 2.20 7.61 -15.39
C VAL A 123 2.95 7.42 -16.71
N VAL A 124 4.18 7.90 -16.78
CA VAL A 124 5.06 7.70 -17.93
C VAL A 124 5.44 6.21 -17.99
N PRO A 125 5.09 5.50 -19.08
CA PRO A 125 5.41 4.09 -19.22
C PRO A 125 6.92 3.89 -19.36
N HIS A 126 7.40 2.73 -18.93
CA HIS A 126 8.81 2.40 -19.04
C HIS A 126 9.23 2.16 -20.51
N ASP A 127 10.38 2.69 -20.92
CA ASP A 127 10.92 2.58 -22.30
C ASP A 127 11.19 1.14 -22.77
N SER A 128 11.19 0.15 -21.87
CA SER A 128 11.35 -1.27 -22.21
C SER A 128 10.08 -1.92 -22.74
N VAL A 129 8.99 -1.17 -22.97
CA VAL A 129 7.88 -1.60 -23.83
C VAL A 129 8.24 -1.35 -25.30
N THR A 130 9.43 -1.80 -25.71
CA THR A 130 9.62 -2.36 -27.03
C THR A 130 9.37 -3.86 -26.88
N SER A 131 8.27 -4.34 -27.45
CA SER A 131 7.84 -5.74 -27.58
C SER A 131 7.18 -6.44 -26.38
N ASP A 132 5.87 -6.22 -26.22
CA ASP A 132 4.91 -7.33 -26.31
C ASP A 132 4.32 -7.25 -27.74
N VAL A 133 5.06 -7.67 -28.77
CA VAL A 133 4.83 -8.92 -29.51
C VAL A 133 3.34 -9.16 -29.82
N THR A 134 2.82 -8.45 -30.81
CA THR A 134 1.95 -9.08 -31.80
C THR A 134 2.80 -10.10 -32.56
N GLU A 135 2.49 -11.38 -32.44
CA GLU A 135 3.14 -12.44 -33.26
C GLU A 135 2.94 -12.22 -34.78
N ASP A 136 2.07 -11.28 -35.17
CA ASP A 136 1.77 -10.94 -36.57
C ASP A 136 2.78 -9.99 -37.24
N ASP A 137 3.65 -9.29 -36.51
CA ASP A 137 4.51 -8.23 -37.12
C ASP A 137 5.97 -8.65 -37.41
N LYS A 138 6.37 -9.90 -37.16
CA LYS A 138 7.75 -10.40 -37.43
C LYS A 138 8.18 -10.42 -38.91
N LYS A 139 7.35 -9.92 -39.84
CA LYS A 139 7.65 -9.98 -41.27
C LYS A 139 8.29 -8.74 -41.87
N SER A 140 8.50 -7.66 -41.11
CA SER A 140 9.09 -6.45 -41.67
C SER A 140 10.19 -5.87 -40.80
N CYS A 141 11.39 -5.84 -41.37
CA CYS A 141 12.59 -5.11 -40.96
C CYS A 141 13.50 -5.81 -39.92
N GLY A 142 14.70 -6.13 -40.38
CA GLY A 142 15.68 -6.93 -39.67
C GLY A 142 16.63 -6.14 -38.76
N ASP A 143 17.35 -6.94 -37.98
CA ASP A 143 18.64 -6.71 -37.32
C ASP A 143 19.05 -5.26 -37.04
N VAL A 144 18.74 -4.80 -35.82
CA VAL A 144 19.49 -3.72 -35.18
C VAL A 144 19.93 -4.20 -33.79
N HIS A 145 21.23 -4.43 -33.66
CA HIS A 145 21.89 -4.67 -32.38
C HIS A 145 21.76 -3.45 -31.47
N VAL A 146 21.16 -3.62 -30.28
CA VAL A 146 21.07 -2.58 -29.26
C VAL A 146 22.01 -2.89 -28.10
N SER A 147 22.99 -2.01 -27.92
CA SER A 147 23.98 -2.05 -26.84
C SER A 147 23.35 -1.69 -25.49
N ARG A 148 23.69 -2.50 -24.48
CA ARG A 148 23.26 -2.40 -23.08
C ARG A 148 23.66 -1.05 -22.47
N VAL A 149 22.69 -0.22 -22.08
CA VAL A 149 22.96 0.97 -21.24
C VAL A 149 22.93 0.54 -19.78
N ASP A 150 24.10 0.57 -19.15
CA ASP A 150 24.29 0.13 -17.78
C ASP A 150 23.64 1.08 -16.76
N SER A 151 22.97 0.44 -15.80
CA SER A 151 22.22 1.00 -14.65
C SER A 151 23.05 1.89 -13.70
N SER A 152 24.36 1.97 -13.91
CA SER A 152 25.27 2.90 -13.20
C SER A 152 25.07 4.35 -13.62
N THR A 153 24.70 4.60 -14.88
CA THR A 153 24.59 5.95 -15.46
C THR A 153 23.35 6.69 -14.96
N ALA A 154 22.26 5.95 -14.72
CA ALA A 154 21.00 6.50 -14.22
C ALA A 154 21.11 6.98 -12.76
N LYS A 155 21.80 6.22 -11.90
CA LYS A 155 22.10 6.64 -10.51
C LYS A 155 22.96 7.90 -10.44
N SER A 156 23.88 8.08 -11.40
CA SER A 156 24.75 9.26 -11.46
C SER A 156 23.95 10.54 -11.80
N LYS A 157 23.04 10.47 -12.78
CA LYS A 157 22.18 11.61 -13.13
C LYS A 157 21.23 12.02 -12.01
N TYR A 158 20.66 11.04 -11.29
CA TYR A 158 19.77 11.30 -10.16
C TYR A 158 20.48 11.98 -8.97
N LYS A 159 21.77 11.67 -8.77
CA LYS A 159 22.58 12.28 -7.71
C LYS A 159 23.04 13.71 -8.07
N LEU A 160 23.24 14.00 -9.36
CA LEU A 160 23.63 15.32 -9.85
C LEU A 160 22.47 16.33 -9.87
N SER A 161 21.23 15.90 -10.17
CA SER A 161 20.07 16.80 -10.12
C SER A 161 19.72 17.25 -8.70
N LYS A 162 19.97 16.40 -7.69
CA LYS A 162 19.76 16.71 -6.27
C LYS A 162 20.87 17.56 -5.62
N LEU A 163 21.95 17.85 -6.35
CA LEU A 163 23.06 18.69 -5.87
C LEU A 163 22.93 20.17 -6.30
N PHE A 164 21.97 20.47 -7.19
CA PHE A 164 21.74 21.81 -7.77
C PHE A 164 20.36 22.39 -7.44
N VAL A 165 19.71 21.88 -6.39
CA VAL A 165 18.52 22.47 -5.74
C VAL A 165 18.80 22.53 -4.25
#